data_AF-A0A1A9AFR9-F1
#
_entry.id   AF-A0A1A9AFR9-F1
#
_cell.length_a   1.000
_cell.length_b   1.000
_cell.length_c   1.000
_cell.angle_alpha   90.00
_cell.angle_beta   90.00
_cell.angle_gamma   90.00
#
_symmetry.space_group_name_H-M   'P 1'
#
loop_
_entity.id
_entity.type
_entity.pdbx_description
1 polymer ?
#
loop_
_entity_poly.entity_id
_entity_poly.type
_entity_poly.pdbx_seq_one_letter_code
_entity_poly.pdbx_strand_id
1 'polypeptide(L)'
;MRVGEQSTDPIEQVLGEVPVPASLTPEDVRLAVRAVVVHAAEEWPAGPKCRNDGVAYPCRLHRWGRRVLAAHGLNERQIDALVRHGNPFVHVPFPFVVTGPTGGPPAAQPPHAQTGRVAAPAIRPGGTGRPVAPPAARPRWPRAS
;
A
#
# COMPACT_ATOMS: atom_id res chain seq x y z
N MET A 1 8.55 -5.00 -43.81
CA MET A 1 7.78 -5.58 -42.69
C MET A 1 7.86 -4.59 -41.52
N ARG A 2 6.74 -4.05 -41.05
CA ARG A 2 6.71 -3.06 -39.96
C ARG A 2 6.68 -3.81 -38.63
N VAL A 3 7.75 -3.68 -37.85
CA VAL A 3 7.89 -4.24 -36.50
C VAL A 3 7.02 -3.40 -35.55
N GLY A 4 5.74 -3.74 -35.49
CA GLY A 4 4.74 -3.15 -34.61
C GLY A 4 3.59 -4.10 -34.34
N GLU A 5 3.76 -5.39 -34.67
CA GLU A 5 2.81 -6.42 -34.31
C GLU A 5 2.96 -6.63 -32.80
N GLN A 6 2.01 -6.08 -32.06
CA GLN A 6 1.73 -6.56 -30.72
C GLN A 6 1.49 -8.06 -30.88
N SER A 7 2.49 -8.85 -30.49
CA SER A 7 2.44 -10.30 -30.51
C SER A 7 1.12 -10.73 -29.86
N THR A 8 0.21 -11.21 -30.70
CA THR A 8 -1.12 -11.69 -30.31
C THR A 8 -1.02 -13.17 -29.97
N ASP A 9 0.10 -13.58 -29.37
CA ASP A 9 0.30 -14.97 -28.99
C ASP A 9 -0.52 -15.24 -27.72
N PRO A 10 -1.54 -16.11 -27.77
CA PRO A 10 -2.34 -16.46 -26.59
C PRO A 10 -1.46 -17.09 -25.50
N ILE A 11 -0.32 -17.65 -25.90
CA ILE A 11 0.71 -18.16 -25.00
C ILE A 11 1.44 -17.03 -24.28
N GLU A 12 1.78 -15.91 -24.91
CA GLU A 12 2.30 -14.72 -24.19
C GLU A 12 1.20 -14.06 -23.34
N GLN A 13 -0.06 -14.16 -23.75
CA GLN A 13 -1.19 -13.65 -22.97
C GLN A 13 -1.40 -14.46 -21.67
N VAL A 14 -1.18 -15.78 -21.70
CA VAL A 14 -1.35 -16.68 -20.55
C VAL A 14 -0.04 -16.90 -19.77
N LEU A 15 1.10 -17.09 -20.43
CA LEU A 15 2.44 -17.25 -19.82
C LEU A 15 3.11 -15.92 -19.49
N GLY A 16 2.71 -14.83 -20.11
CA GLY A 16 3.23 -13.47 -19.86
C GLY A 16 2.45 -12.71 -18.78
N GLU A 17 1.40 -13.30 -18.23
CA GLU A 17 0.71 -12.81 -17.03
C GLU A 17 1.09 -13.65 -15.82
N VAL A 18 1.32 -13.03 -14.66
CA VAL A 18 1.55 -13.81 -13.41
C VAL A 18 0.18 -14.28 -12.93
N PRO A 19 -0.05 -15.58 -12.66
CA PRO A 19 -1.34 -16.05 -12.19
C PRO A 19 -1.68 -15.45 -10.81
N VAL A 20 -2.96 -15.19 -10.57
CA VAL A 20 -3.45 -14.83 -9.24
C VAL A 20 -3.58 -16.13 -8.44
N PRO A 21 -3.00 -16.22 -7.22
CA PRO A 21 -3.15 -17.40 -6.37
C PRO A 21 -4.62 -17.71 -6.09
N ALA A 22 -4.98 -18.99 -6.07
CA ALA A 22 -6.36 -19.43 -5.78
C ALA A 22 -6.81 -19.04 -4.36
N SER A 23 -5.88 -19.00 -3.42
CA SER A 23 -6.07 -18.52 -2.05
C SER A 23 -5.09 -17.39 -1.79
N LEU A 24 -5.57 -16.19 -1.52
CA LEU A 24 -4.72 -15.04 -1.24
C LEU A 24 -4.19 -15.07 0.19
N THR A 25 -2.88 -14.88 0.32
CA THR A 25 -2.20 -14.72 1.60
C THR A 25 -1.90 -13.25 1.90
N PRO A 26 -1.68 -12.87 3.18
CA PRO A 26 -1.20 -11.52 3.52
C PRO A 26 0.11 -11.15 2.83
N GLU A 27 0.98 -12.13 2.55
CA GLU A 27 2.21 -11.97 1.77
C GLU A 27 1.90 -11.54 0.33
N ASP A 28 0.94 -12.19 -0.33
CA ASP A 28 0.53 -11.85 -1.69
C ASP A 28 0.00 -10.42 -1.78
N VAL A 29 -0.80 -10.00 -0.79
CA VAL A 29 -1.32 -8.62 -0.72
C VAL A 29 -0.19 -7.62 -0.55
N ARG A 30 0.79 -7.90 0.32
CA ARG A 30 1.97 -7.03 0.51
C ARG A 30 2.79 -6.91 -0.77
N LEU A 31 2.99 -8.02 -1.48
CA LEU A 31 3.68 -8.03 -2.77
C LEU A 31 2.88 -7.28 -3.84
N ALA A 32 1.56 -7.41 -3.86
CA ALA A 32 0.69 -6.71 -4.79
C ALA A 32 0.69 -5.19 -4.58
N VAL A 33 0.66 -4.72 -3.33
CA VAL A 33 0.83 -3.29 -2.99
C VAL A 33 2.16 -2.78 -3.53
N ARG A 34 3.25 -3.50 -3.26
CA ARG A 34 4.58 -3.12 -3.78
C ARG A 34 4.59 -3.09 -5.30
N ALA A 35 3.98 -4.08 -5.95
CA ALA A 35 3.94 -4.17 -7.40
C ALA A 35 3.25 -2.95 -8.02
N VAL A 36 2.07 -2.53 -7.53
CA VAL A 36 1.37 -1.36 -8.11
C VAL A 36 2.07 -0.04 -7.83
N VAL A 37 2.71 0.10 -6.66
CA VAL A 37 3.38 1.34 -6.24
C VAL A 37 4.74 1.52 -6.90
N VAL A 38 5.58 0.47 -6.91
CA VAL A 38 6.94 0.52 -7.46
C VAL A 38 6.89 0.55 -8.99
N HIS A 39 5.96 -0.18 -9.59
CA HIS A 39 5.78 -0.23 -11.04
C HIS A 39 4.76 0.79 -11.56
N ALA A 40 4.64 1.94 -10.89
CA ALA A 40 3.78 3.03 -11.34
C ALA A 40 4.23 3.60 -12.69
N ALA A 41 3.30 4.27 -13.38
CA ALA A 41 3.59 4.98 -14.62
C ALA A 41 4.53 6.18 -14.36
N GLU A 42 5.42 6.39 -15.32
CA GLU A 42 6.22 7.60 -15.47
C GLU A 42 5.96 8.15 -16.88
N GLU A 43 5.81 9.47 -16.97
CA GLU A 43 5.55 10.15 -18.23
C GLU A 43 6.83 10.32 -19.04
N TRP A 44 6.79 9.89 -20.30
CA TRP A 44 7.88 10.06 -21.26
C TRP A 44 7.33 10.64 -22.57
N PRO A 45 8.17 11.32 -23.39
CA PRO A 45 7.73 11.87 -24.68
C PRO A 45 7.12 10.82 -25.63
N ALA A 46 7.54 9.56 -25.52
CA ALA A 46 7.06 8.45 -26.34
C ALA A 46 5.83 7.71 -25.74
N GLY A 47 5.29 8.18 -24.62
CA GLY A 47 4.19 7.53 -23.89
C GLY A 47 4.61 6.97 -22.53
N PRO A 48 3.66 6.55 -21.68
CA PRO A 48 3.93 6.16 -20.30
C PRO A 48 4.76 4.87 -20.22
N LYS A 49 5.80 4.89 -19.39
CA LYS A 49 6.64 3.73 -19.09
C LYS A 49 6.55 3.35 -17.62
N CYS A 50 6.83 2.08 -17.33
CA CYS A 50 6.98 1.64 -15.96
C CYS A 50 8.26 2.26 -15.37
N ARG A 51 8.15 2.95 -14.23
CA ARG A 51 9.28 3.59 -13.54
C ARG A 51 10.40 2.60 -13.18
N ASN A 52 10.04 1.37 -12.81
CA ASN A 52 11.02 0.36 -12.38
C ASN A 52 11.60 -0.45 -13.55
N ASP A 53 10.75 -0.87 -14.49
CA ASP A 53 11.15 -1.82 -15.53
C ASP A 53 11.56 -1.15 -16.84
N GLY A 54 11.21 0.13 -17.05
CA GLY A 54 11.47 0.87 -18.29
C GLY A 54 10.68 0.41 -19.53
N VAL A 55 9.84 -0.62 -19.39
CA VAL A 55 8.94 -1.12 -20.45
C VAL A 55 7.67 -0.27 -20.56
N ALA A 56 6.90 -0.48 -21.63
CA ALA A 56 5.60 0.16 -21.78
C ALA A 56 4.67 -0.13 -20.59
N TYR A 57 4.05 0.92 -20.04
CA TYR A 57 3.11 0.80 -18.94
C TYR A 57 1.70 0.44 -19.46
N PRO A 58 0.93 -0.44 -18.78
CA PRO A 58 1.27 -1.14 -17.53
C PRO A 58 2.14 -2.38 -17.77
N CYS A 59 3.20 -2.54 -16.98
CA CYS A 59 4.04 -3.74 -17.04
C CYS A 59 3.37 -4.96 -16.40
N ARG A 60 3.97 -6.14 -16.58
CA ARG A 60 3.45 -7.43 -16.08
C ARG A 60 3.17 -7.42 -14.57
N LEU A 61 4.11 -6.91 -13.77
CA LEU A 61 3.97 -6.89 -12.31
C LEU A 61 2.89 -5.90 -11.86
N HIS A 62 2.78 -4.74 -12.51
CA HIS A 62 1.70 -3.80 -12.23
C HIS A 62 0.33 -4.44 -12.49
N ARG A 63 0.15 -5.12 -13.64
CA ARG A 63 -1.09 -5.83 -13.99
C ARG A 63 -1.42 -6.93 -12.99
N TRP A 64 -0.43 -7.70 -12.55
CA TRP A 64 -0.61 -8.71 -11.50
C TRP A 64 -1.07 -8.08 -10.18
N GLY A 65 -0.38 -7.03 -9.71
CA GLY A 65 -0.72 -6.37 -8.46
C GLY A 65 -2.15 -5.82 -8.45
N ARG A 66 -2.61 -5.20 -9.54
CA ARG A 66 -4.01 -4.73 -9.65
C ARG A 66 -5.01 -5.88 -9.53
N ARG A 67 -4.78 -7.01 -10.21
CA ARG A 67 -5.68 -8.18 -10.13
C ARG A 67 -5.70 -8.82 -8.75
N VAL A 68 -4.54 -8.94 -8.08
CA VAL A 68 -4.48 -9.45 -6.71
C VAL A 68 -5.20 -8.53 -5.74
N LEU A 69 -5.04 -7.20 -5.85
CA LEU A 69 -5.74 -6.25 -4.99
C LEU A 69 -7.25 -6.20 -5.27
N ALA A 70 -7.66 -6.36 -6.54
CA ALA A 70 -9.07 -6.49 -6.90
C ALA A 70 -9.68 -7.80 -6.38
N ALA A 71 -8.97 -8.92 -6.49
CA ALA A 71 -9.37 -10.21 -5.93
C ALA A 71 -9.36 -10.21 -4.39
N HIS A 72 -8.45 -9.43 -3.78
CA HIS A 72 -8.50 -9.14 -2.36
C HIS A 72 -9.81 -8.43 -2.05
N GLY A 73 -10.18 -7.40 -2.83
CA GLY A 73 -11.48 -6.71 -2.81
C GLY A 73 -11.39 -5.18 -2.76
N LEU A 74 -10.23 -4.63 -3.12
CA LEU A 74 -10.09 -3.20 -3.32
C LEU A 74 -10.74 -2.84 -4.65
N ASN A 75 -11.45 -1.73 -4.66
CA ASN A 75 -11.93 -1.15 -5.92
C ASN A 75 -10.82 -0.35 -6.61
N GLU A 76 -11.02 -0.08 -7.90
CA GLU A 76 -10.06 0.63 -8.76
C GLU A 76 -9.62 1.98 -8.17
N ARG A 77 -10.54 2.71 -7.52
CA ARG A 77 -10.24 4.02 -6.93
C ARG A 77 -9.30 3.91 -5.73
N GLN A 78 -9.47 2.87 -4.91
CA GLN A 78 -8.58 2.57 -3.78
C GLN A 78 -7.19 2.16 -4.26
N ILE A 79 -7.12 1.35 -5.32
CA ILE A 79 -5.85 0.94 -5.94
C ILE A 79 -5.14 2.19 -6.50
N ASP A 80 -5.84 3.07 -7.21
CA ASP A 80 -5.26 4.31 -7.74
C ASP A 80 -4.83 5.27 -6.62
N ALA A 81 -5.55 5.30 -5.50
CA ALA A 81 -5.14 6.05 -4.32
C ALA A 81 -3.84 5.49 -3.71
N LEU A 82 -3.66 4.17 -3.66
CA LEU A 82 -2.40 3.55 -3.23
C LEU A 82 -1.24 3.94 -4.16
N VAL A 83 -1.45 3.86 -5.48
CA VAL A 83 -0.45 4.25 -6.47
C VAL A 83 -0.07 5.73 -6.33
N ARG A 84 -1.06 6.62 -6.18
CA ARG A 84 -0.83 8.06 -5.96
C ARG A 84 -0.14 8.36 -4.63
N HIS A 85 -0.46 7.61 -3.58
CA HIS A 85 0.18 7.75 -2.27
C HIS A 85 1.66 7.33 -2.30
N GLY A 86 2.02 6.35 -3.13
CA GLY A 86 3.43 6.05 -3.43
C GLY A 86 4.20 5.31 -2.33
N ASN A 87 3.56 4.93 -1.21
CA ASN A 87 4.19 4.14 -0.14
C ASN A 87 3.95 2.63 -0.36
N PRO A 88 4.98 1.84 -0.69
CA PRO A 88 4.85 0.41 -0.95
C PRO A 88 4.73 -0.46 0.32
N PHE A 89 4.83 0.15 1.51
CA PHE A 89 4.75 -0.53 2.81
C PHE A 89 3.42 -0.29 3.52
N VAL A 90 2.44 0.31 2.83
CA VAL A 90 1.09 0.44 3.39
C VAL A 90 0.51 -0.96 3.62
N HIS A 91 0.08 -1.20 4.85
CA HIS A 91 -0.66 -2.40 5.20
C HIS A 91 -2.13 -2.23 4.81
N VAL A 92 -2.62 -3.14 3.96
CA VAL A 92 -4.03 -3.27 3.65
C VAL A 92 -4.62 -4.30 4.62
N PRO A 93 -5.66 -3.98 5.40
CA PRO A 93 -6.21 -4.90 6.38
C PRO A 93 -6.69 -6.20 5.72
N PHE A 94 -6.32 -7.33 6.33
CA PHE A 94 -6.76 -8.68 5.98
C PHE A 94 -7.38 -9.32 7.24
N PRO A 95 -8.58 -9.94 7.21
CA PRO A 95 -9.62 -9.92 6.17
C PRO A 95 -10.54 -8.70 6.34
N PHE A 96 -11.00 -8.08 5.24
CA PHE A 96 -12.33 -7.48 5.31
C PHE A 96 -13.31 -8.62 5.08
N VAL A 97 -14.17 -8.88 6.06
CA VAL A 97 -15.39 -9.65 5.82
C VAL A 97 -16.05 -9.10 4.55
N VAL A 98 -16.37 -9.97 3.60
CA VAL A 98 -17.32 -9.66 2.52
C VAL A 98 -18.66 -9.36 3.19
N THR A 99 -18.84 -8.14 3.69
CA THR A 99 -20.17 -7.58 3.88
C THR A 99 -20.60 -7.12 2.51
N GLY A 100 -21.69 -7.71 2.00
CA GLY A 100 -22.43 -7.20 0.84
C GLY A 100 -22.85 -5.73 1.04
N PRO A 101 -23.66 -5.15 0.14
CA PRO A 101 -23.92 -3.72 0.13
C PRO A 101 -24.64 -3.29 1.41
N THR A 102 -23.90 -2.80 2.42
CA THR A 102 -24.50 -2.19 3.60
C THR A 102 -24.85 -0.75 3.25
N GLY A 103 -26.04 -0.58 2.68
CA GLY A 103 -26.77 0.67 2.79
C GLY A 103 -27.08 0.95 4.26
N GLY A 104 -26.88 2.20 4.68
CA GLY A 104 -27.39 2.75 5.92
C GLY A 104 -26.30 3.21 6.91
N PRO A 105 -26.34 4.48 7.38
CA PRO A 105 -25.47 4.94 8.45
C PRO A 105 -25.79 4.22 9.78
N PRO A 106 -24.81 4.00 10.66
CA PRO A 106 -25.06 3.38 11.95
C PRO A 106 -25.93 4.29 12.83
N ALA A 107 -27.00 3.72 13.39
CA ALA A 107 -27.83 4.34 14.40
C ALA A 107 -26.99 4.78 15.60
N ALA A 108 -27.22 6.02 16.04
CA ALA A 108 -26.52 6.67 17.14
C ALA A 108 -26.59 5.85 18.44
N GLN A 109 -25.44 5.60 19.05
CA GLN A 109 -25.37 5.11 20.44
C GLN A 109 -25.67 6.28 21.40
N PRO A 110 -26.47 6.07 22.46
CA PRO A 110 -26.75 7.11 23.45
C PRO A 110 -25.53 7.35 24.36
N PRO A 111 -25.33 8.58 24.86
CA PRO A 111 -24.21 8.90 25.74
C PRO A 111 -24.40 8.32 27.14
N HIS A 112 -23.43 7.54 27.61
CA HIS A 112 -23.33 7.13 29.01
C HIS A 112 -22.99 8.33 29.90
N ALA A 113 -23.87 8.61 30.87
CA ALA A 113 -23.72 9.64 31.88
C ALA A 113 -22.55 9.33 32.83
N GLN A 114 -21.57 10.24 32.88
CA GLN A 114 -20.46 10.22 33.85
C GLN A 114 -20.91 10.96 35.11
N THR A 115 -21.29 10.22 36.16
CA THR A 115 -21.54 10.78 37.49
C THR A 115 -20.25 10.85 38.29
N GLY A 116 -20.06 11.99 38.96
CA GLY A 116 -18.77 12.49 39.42
C GLY A 116 -18.12 11.82 40.63
N ARG A 117 -16.85 12.18 40.82
CA ARG A 117 -16.15 12.14 42.10
C ARG A 117 -15.38 13.44 42.29
N VAL A 118 -15.58 14.05 43.46
CA VAL A 118 -14.99 15.32 43.90
C VAL A 118 -13.77 15.02 44.79
N ALA A 119 -12.69 15.80 44.56
CA ALA A 119 -11.53 16.23 45.38
C ALA A 119 -11.01 15.36 46.55
N ALA A 120 -9.68 15.25 46.81
CA ALA A 120 -8.83 16.33 47.36
C ALA A 120 -7.31 15.92 47.41
N PRO A 121 -6.35 16.81 47.77
CA PRO A 121 -4.95 16.82 47.32
C PRO A 121 -3.90 16.38 48.36
N ALA A 122 -2.61 16.20 47.95
CA ALA A 122 -1.41 16.53 48.76
C ALA A 122 -0.04 16.21 48.08
N ILE A 123 0.83 17.25 48.05
CA ILE A 123 2.27 17.28 48.43
C ILE A 123 3.35 16.65 47.50
N ARG A 124 4.33 17.49 47.10
CA ARG A 124 5.67 17.17 46.57
C ARG A 124 6.70 17.11 47.71
N PRO A 125 7.84 16.37 47.62
CA PRO A 125 9.10 17.01 47.15
C PRO A 125 10.15 16.07 46.49
N GLY A 126 11.04 16.70 45.68
CA GLY A 126 12.50 16.44 45.62
C GLY A 126 13.06 15.13 45.03
N GLY A 127 13.86 15.26 43.94
CA GLY A 127 14.76 14.18 43.48
C GLY A 127 15.59 14.57 42.25
N THR A 128 16.87 14.86 42.46
CA THR A 128 17.92 15.23 41.49
C THR A 128 18.43 14.05 40.65
N GLY A 129 18.73 14.27 39.36
CA GLY A 129 19.67 13.42 38.59
C GLY A 129 19.48 13.40 37.06
N ARG A 130 20.35 14.08 36.31
CA ARG A 130 20.63 13.87 34.85
C ARG A 130 21.86 12.95 34.74
N PRO A 131 22.13 12.23 33.63
CA PRO A 131 22.45 12.86 32.34
C PRO A 131 21.91 12.16 31.07
N VAL A 132 22.13 12.87 29.97
CA VAL A 132 21.73 12.66 28.57
C VAL A 132 22.60 11.60 27.88
N ALA A 133 21.99 10.77 27.02
CA ALA A 133 22.68 9.96 26.01
C ALA A 133 22.57 10.61 24.61
N PRO A 134 23.64 10.67 23.80
CA PRO A 134 23.61 11.27 22.46
C PRO A 134 22.97 10.34 21.41
N PRO A 135 22.40 10.87 20.31
CA PRO A 135 21.91 10.05 19.21
C PRO A 135 23.07 9.43 18.40
N ALA A 136 22.91 8.15 18.06
CA ALA A 136 23.83 7.40 17.20
C ALA A 136 23.95 8.02 15.80
N ALA A 137 25.20 8.22 15.37
CA ALA A 137 25.54 8.69 14.03
C ALA A 137 25.15 7.66 12.95
N ARG A 138 24.55 8.14 11.86
CA ARG A 138 24.26 7.31 10.66
C ARG A 138 25.54 7.19 9.80
N PRO A 139 25.83 6.03 9.18
CA PRO A 139 26.94 5.91 8.24
C PRO A 139 26.67 6.71 6.97
N ARG A 140 27.68 7.47 6.54
CA ARG A 140 27.69 8.31 5.32
C ARG A 140 28.35 7.53 4.19
N TRP A 141 27.57 7.12 3.19
CA TRP A 141 28.08 6.50 1.97
C TRP A 141 28.76 7.54 1.06
N PRO A 142 29.91 7.24 0.44
CA PRO A 142 30.54 8.12 -0.53
C PRO A 142 29.73 8.12 -1.84
N ARG A 143 29.52 9.32 -2.39
CA ARG A 143 28.95 9.54 -3.71
C ARG A 143 30.10 9.43 -4.73
N ALA A 144 30.00 8.51 -5.69
CA ALA A 144 30.92 8.44 -6.80
C ALA A 144 30.69 9.64 -7.74
N SER A 145 31.78 10.24 -8.20
CA SER A 145 31.83 11.29 -9.22
C SER A 145 31.86 10.68 -10.62
#